data_AF-A0A7C3N4P1-F1
#
_entry.id   AF-A0A7C3N4P1-F1
#
_cell.length_a   1.000
_cell.length_b   1.000
_cell.length_c   1.000
_cell.angle_alpha   90.00
_cell.angle_beta   90.00
_cell.angle_gamma   90.00
#
_symmetry.space_group_name_H-M   'P 1'
#
loop_
_entity.id
_entity.type
_entity.pdbx_description
1 polymer ?
#
loop_
_entity_poly.entity_id
_entity_poly.type
_entity_poly.pdbx_seq_one_letter_code
_entity_poly.pdbx_strand_id
1 'polypeptide(L)'
;MRALCAVAALMALSLLPTAAQQQGATFGLAGLPDSRVDAAGRLVEDWGSVGVTLDGAAVQPAGKKMVTATRLAGKVPAAEVRQQCGQVTLTLTAFRGPAWPSGFDVLTVRMEERIGKPASFTLRVDLPEGAQISQRAVTVGGGTVMLLTETPTLNRQTRPWGYADDAVSMPGWATPEGDCDPAYRNIRAGLGGVPIAYRFAVEPNAAADVVLGLCESFWSQPGQRAIICQVEGAAKQAVDPIARWGRHKPGALLFHARDANGDGWLDVGVTSDPTSPDQNPILNVIWLFPPGQTPPLEEVTSGRASQKATRYVDCGGSEDQSLYGYGKLEYNVELPAGGLRELSFFVASPGGSLPAPGRHAWTAEKLLAAAGDVWRASR
;
A
#
# COMPACT_ATOMS: atom_id res chain seq x y z
N MET A 1 -50.88 72.71 -25.54
CA MET A 1 -49.41 72.95 -25.61
C MET A 1 -48.77 72.36 -24.37
N ARG A 2 -47.76 71.51 -24.58
CA ARG A 2 -46.75 70.98 -23.65
C ARG A 2 -47.17 69.88 -22.66
N ALA A 3 -46.73 68.68 -23.06
CA ALA A 3 -46.58 67.45 -22.32
C ALA A 3 -45.53 67.55 -21.20
N LEU A 4 -45.69 66.73 -20.16
CA LEU A 4 -44.57 66.19 -19.38
C LEU A 4 -44.88 64.72 -19.08
N CYS A 5 -44.13 63.81 -19.73
CA CYS A 5 -44.14 62.38 -19.47
C CYS A 5 -43.20 62.10 -18.28
N ALA A 6 -43.68 61.38 -17.26
CA ALA A 6 -42.85 60.76 -16.24
C ALA A 6 -42.85 59.24 -16.48
N VAL A 7 -41.72 58.72 -16.96
CA VAL A 7 -41.48 57.28 -17.10
C VAL A 7 -40.90 56.79 -15.78
N ALA A 8 -41.66 56.00 -15.03
CA ALA A 8 -41.18 55.26 -13.87
C ALA A 8 -40.71 53.87 -14.34
N ALA A 9 -39.40 53.64 -14.32
CA ALA A 9 -38.81 52.34 -14.60
C ALA A 9 -38.89 51.44 -13.35
N LEU A 10 -39.73 50.41 -13.39
CA LEU A 10 -39.67 49.30 -12.45
C LEU A 10 -38.48 48.39 -12.84
N MET A 11 -37.39 48.44 -12.08
CA MET A 11 -36.37 47.39 -12.09
C MET A 11 -36.86 46.21 -11.24
N ALA A 12 -37.25 45.12 -11.88
CA ALA A 12 -37.44 43.83 -11.23
C ALA A 12 -36.06 43.19 -10.96
N LEU A 13 -35.61 43.21 -9.70
CA LEU A 13 -34.45 42.45 -9.25
C LEU A 13 -34.82 40.96 -9.21
N SER A 14 -34.44 40.20 -10.23
CA SER A 14 -34.49 38.74 -10.20
C SER A 14 -33.38 38.23 -9.28
N LEU A 15 -33.74 37.87 -8.04
CA LEU A 15 -32.89 37.09 -7.13
C LEU A 15 -32.71 35.68 -7.72
N LEU A 16 -31.64 35.48 -8.49
CA LEU A 16 -31.16 34.14 -8.81
C LEU A 16 -30.62 33.52 -7.51
N PRO A 17 -31.01 32.28 -7.16
CA PRO A 17 -30.38 31.58 -6.05
C PRO A 17 -28.91 31.39 -6.38
N THR A 18 -28.03 32.04 -5.61
CA THR A 18 -26.62 31.72 -5.59
C THR A 18 -26.51 30.25 -5.19
N ALA A 19 -26.06 29.41 -6.13
CA ALA A 19 -25.69 28.04 -5.82
C ALA A 19 -24.66 28.10 -4.69
N ALA A 20 -25.06 27.74 -3.47
CA ALA A 20 -24.15 27.58 -2.36
C ALA A 20 -23.12 26.54 -2.80
N GLN A 21 -21.92 27.02 -3.14
CA GLN A 21 -20.80 26.18 -3.48
C GLN A 21 -20.57 25.27 -2.28
N GLN A 22 -20.85 23.97 -2.42
CA GLN A 22 -20.60 23.00 -1.36
C GLN A 22 -19.13 23.11 -0.98
N GLN A 23 -18.87 23.69 0.18
CA GLN A 23 -17.53 23.76 0.74
C GLN A 23 -17.20 22.38 1.30
N GLY A 24 -15.95 21.96 1.13
CA GLY A 24 -15.44 20.75 1.76
C GLY A 24 -15.49 20.85 3.29
N ALA A 25 -15.04 19.80 3.97
CA ALA A 25 -14.93 19.76 5.43
C ALA A 25 -13.47 19.55 5.85
N THR A 26 -13.03 20.22 6.91
CA THR A 26 -11.70 20.02 7.51
C THR A 26 -11.80 19.37 8.88
N PHE A 27 -10.76 18.62 9.26
CA PHE A 27 -10.65 17.97 10.56
C PHE A 27 -9.18 17.77 10.92
N GLY A 28 -8.88 17.62 12.20
CA GLY A 28 -7.50 17.50 12.66
C GLY A 28 -7.37 17.25 14.16
N LEU A 29 -6.15 17.36 14.64
CA LEU A 29 -5.80 17.37 16.06
C LEU A 29 -5.06 18.67 16.37
N ALA A 30 -5.25 19.22 17.56
CA ALA A 30 -4.59 20.45 17.97
C ALA A 30 -3.06 20.32 17.83
N GLY A 31 -2.44 21.30 17.18
CA GLY A 31 -0.99 21.34 16.97
C GLY A 31 -0.48 20.54 15.75
N LEU A 32 -1.36 19.92 14.97
CA LEU A 32 -1.02 19.22 13.72
C LEU A 32 -1.76 19.86 12.52
N PRO A 33 -1.22 19.79 11.29
CA PRO A 33 -1.89 20.33 10.11
C PRO A 33 -3.23 19.64 9.84
N ASP A 34 -4.28 20.39 9.51
CA ASP A 34 -5.61 19.81 9.24
C ASP A 34 -5.64 19.00 7.94
N SER A 35 -6.48 17.96 7.93
CA SER A 35 -6.92 17.24 6.74
C SER A 35 -8.20 17.80 6.17
N ARG A 36 -8.50 17.45 4.92
CA ARG A 36 -9.66 17.96 4.20
C ARG A 36 -10.37 16.89 3.39
N VAL A 37 -11.70 16.87 3.47
CA VAL A 37 -12.57 16.22 2.48
C VAL A 37 -13.09 17.28 1.52
N ASP A 38 -12.88 17.11 0.21
CA ASP A 38 -13.33 18.05 -0.81
C ASP A 38 -14.84 17.93 -1.11
N ALA A 39 -15.37 18.82 -1.96
CA ALA A 39 -16.78 18.82 -2.33
C ALA A 39 -17.22 17.56 -3.11
N ALA A 40 -16.27 16.83 -3.71
CA ALA A 40 -16.51 15.55 -4.38
C ALA A 40 -16.48 14.38 -3.38
N GLY A 41 -16.29 14.65 -2.09
CA GLY A 41 -16.24 13.66 -1.03
C GLY A 41 -14.96 12.83 -1.04
N ARG A 42 -13.85 13.37 -1.54
CA ARG A 42 -12.52 12.75 -1.52
C ARG A 42 -11.73 13.29 -0.33
N LEU A 43 -11.03 12.42 0.39
CA LEU A 43 -10.00 12.83 1.35
C LEU A 43 -8.80 13.33 0.56
N VAL A 44 -8.30 14.53 0.87
CA VAL A 44 -7.24 15.22 0.12
C VAL A 44 -6.09 15.58 1.06
N GLU A 45 -4.91 15.09 0.71
CA GLU A 45 -3.65 15.26 1.43
C GLU A 45 -2.55 15.77 0.47
N ASP A 46 -1.35 16.02 1.01
CA ASP A 46 -0.18 16.48 0.24
C ASP A 46 0.34 15.44 -0.77
N TRP A 47 0.18 14.16 -0.47
CA TRP A 47 0.55 13.04 -1.36
C TRP A 47 -0.53 12.71 -2.40
N GLY A 48 -1.74 13.29 -2.32
CA GLY A 48 -2.81 13.06 -3.29
C GLY A 48 -4.20 13.03 -2.69
N SER A 49 -5.11 12.27 -3.31
CA SER A 49 -6.48 12.14 -2.83
C SER A 49 -7.00 10.72 -2.88
N VAL A 50 -7.82 10.34 -1.91
CA VAL A 50 -8.54 9.07 -1.87
C VAL A 50 -10.04 9.31 -1.98
N GLY A 51 -10.67 8.66 -2.96
CA GLY A 51 -12.11 8.68 -3.18
C GLY A 51 -12.72 7.29 -3.06
N VAL A 52 -14.05 7.24 -2.98
CA VAL A 52 -14.80 5.98 -3.06
C VAL A 52 -15.97 6.15 -4.02
N THR A 53 -16.17 5.12 -4.84
CA THR A 53 -17.31 4.96 -5.73
C THR A 53 -17.87 3.54 -5.62
N LEU A 54 -19.15 3.37 -5.92
CA LEU A 54 -19.81 2.08 -6.02
C LEU A 54 -20.19 1.81 -7.48
N ASP A 55 -20.05 0.57 -7.92
CA ASP A 55 -20.42 0.12 -9.27
C ASP A 55 -21.27 -1.15 -9.22
N GLY A 56 -22.23 -1.26 -10.14
CA GLY A 56 -23.19 -2.37 -10.20
C GLY A 56 -24.66 -1.93 -10.24
N ALA A 57 -25.55 -2.83 -10.66
CA ALA A 57 -26.96 -2.51 -10.88
C ALA A 57 -27.69 -2.05 -9.60
N ALA A 58 -27.35 -2.63 -8.44
CA ALA A 58 -27.95 -2.31 -7.15
C ALA A 58 -27.68 -0.86 -6.71
N VAL A 59 -26.57 -0.26 -7.16
CA VAL A 59 -26.09 1.04 -6.68
C VAL A 59 -26.36 2.18 -7.66
N GLN A 60 -27.08 1.90 -8.74
CA GLN A 60 -27.46 2.89 -9.76
C GLN A 60 -28.94 3.26 -9.67
N PRO A 61 -29.31 4.53 -9.95
CA PRO A 61 -28.41 5.66 -10.17
C PRO A 61 -27.77 6.16 -8.85
N ALA A 62 -26.57 6.74 -8.98
CA ALA A 62 -25.90 7.40 -7.87
C ALA A 62 -26.39 8.85 -7.69
N GLY A 63 -26.87 9.18 -6.49
CA GLY A 63 -27.29 10.51 -6.10
C GLY A 63 -26.12 11.46 -5.82
N LYS A 64 -26.43 12.70 -5.46
CA LYS A 64 -25.41 13.72 -5.13
C LYS A 64 -24.75 13.42 -3.78
N LYS A 65 -23.42 13.62 -3.70
CA LYS A 65 -22.69 13.56 -2.43
C LYS A 65 -22.96 14.80 -1.57
N MET A 66 -23.21 14.57 -0.28
CA MET A 66 -23.35 15.61 0.73
C MET A 66 -22.19 15.52 1.70
N VAL A 67 -21.39 16.57 1.78
CA VAL A 67 -20.22 16.66 2.68
C VAL A 67 -20.60 17.53 3.87
N THR A 68 -20.25 17.11 5.08
CA THR A 68 -20.61 17.81 6.31
C THR A 68 -19.49 17.70 7.34
N ALA A 69 -19.11 18.82 7.94
CA ALA A 69 -18.26 18.81 9.14
C ALA A 69 -19.10 18.37 10.34
N THR A 70 -18.61 17.38 11.09
CA THR A 70 -19.33 16.77 12.21
C THR A 70 -18.41 16.56 13.42
N ARG A 71 -18.99 16.09 14.53
CA ARG A 71 -18.24 15.68 15.72
C ARG A 71 -18.63 14.26 16.12
N LEU A 72 -17.68 13.34 16.01
CA LEU A 72 -17.85 11.96 16.47
C LEU A 72 -17.83 11.91 18.00
N ALA A 73 -18.73 11.10 18.57
CA ALA A 73 -19.00 11.05 20.00
C ALA A 73 -19.19 12.45 20.64
N GLY A 74 -19.70 13.42 19.86
CA GLY A 74 -19.90 14.81 20.27
C GLY A 74 -18.63 15.63 20.49
N LYS A 75 -17.43 15.07 20.22
CA LYS A 75 -16.15 15.70 20.60
C LYS A 75 -15.15 15.77 19.45
N VAL A 76 -14.86 14.63 18.80
CA VAL A 76 -13.78 14.48 17.83
C VAL A 76 -14.18 15.11 16.50
N PRO A 77 -13.47 16.16 16.00
CA PRO A 77 -13.74 16.73 14.69
C PRO A 77 -13.61 15.67 13.59
N ALA A 78 -14.56 15.67 12.66
CA ALA A 78 -14.60 14.74 11.56
C ALA A 78 -15.30 15.36 10.35
N ALA A 79 -15.11 14.72 9.19
CA ALA A 79 -15.87 14.96 7.99
C ALA A 79 -16.73 13.74 7.68
N GLU A 80 -18.00 13.95 7.35
CA GLU A 80 -18.91 12.92 6.86
C GLU A 80 -19.30 13.21 5.41
N VAL A 81 -19.29 12.18 4.57
CA VAL A 81 -19.82 12.21 3.21
C VAL A 81 -20.95 11.22 3.13
N ARG A 82 -22.14 11.65 2.70
CA ARG A 82 -23.29 10.77 2.50
C ARG A 82 -23.78 10.81 1.06
N GLN A 83 -24.10 9.66 0.50
CA GLN A 83 -24.63 9.50 -0.84
C GLN A 83 -25.67 8.39 -0.88
N GLN A 84 -26.81 8.62 -1.55
CA GLN A 84 -27.74 7.55 -1.87
C GLN A 84 -27.38 6.97 -3.24
N CYS A 85 -27.16 5.66 -3.34
CA CYS A 85 -26.74 4.95 -4.55
C CYS A 85 -27.70 3.80 -4.80
N GLY A 86 -28.73 4.02 -5.63
CA GLY A 86 -29.79 3.03 -5.84
C GLY A 86 -30.39 2.54 -4.51
N GLN A 87 -30.22 1.24 -4.22
CA GLN A 87 -30.71 0.61 -2.99
C GLN A 87 -29.81 0.77 -1.76
N VAL A 88 -28.62 1.35 -1.92
CA VAL A 88 -27.59 1.45 -0.88
C VAL A 88 -27.38 2.91 -0.47
N THR A 89 -27.31 3.18 0.83
CA THR A 89 -26.73 4.41 1.35
C THR A 89 -25.23 4.20 1.58
N LEU A 90 -24.40 5.02 0.96
CA LEU A 90 -22.97 5.12 1.21
C LEU A 90 -22.71 6.27 2.19
N THR A 91 -21.99 5.97 3.28
CA THR A 91 -21.49 6.95 4.23
C THR A 91 -19.98 6.78 4.38
N LEU A 92 -19.22 7.84 4.13
CA LEU A 92 -17.80 7.91 4.46
C LEU A 92 -17.64 8.79 5.70
N THR A 93 -16.81 8.38 6.65
CA THR A 93 -16.44 9.21 7.80
C THR A 93 -14.93 9.25 7.92
N ALA A 94 -14.37 10.46 7.91
CA ALA A 94 -12.96 10.73 8.06
C ALA A 94 -12.70 11.50 9.36
N PHE A 95 -11.76 11.03 10.19
CA PHE A 95 -11.30 11.72 11.39
C PHE A 95 -9.83 11.41 11.67
N ARG A 96 -9.18 12.20 12.53
CA ARG A 96 -7.78 11.94 12.89
C ARG A 96 -7.62 11.08 14.14
N GLY A 97 -6.91 9.97 14.01
CA GLY A 97 -6.44 9.15 15.12
C GLY A 97 -5.12 9.66 15.71
N PRO A 98 -4.96 9.74 17.03
CA PRO A 98 -3.71 10.15 17.66
C PRO A 98 -2.71 8.98 17.65
N ALA A 99 -1.70 9.09 16.80
CA ALA A 99 -0.57 8.19 16.72
C ALA A 99 0.71 9.00 16.54
N TRP A 100 1.75 8.71 17.29
CA TRP A 100 2.98 9.47 17.18
C TRP A 100 3.73 9.12 15.87
N PRO A 101 4.34 10.08 15.15
CA PRO A 101 4.49 11.51 15.49
C PRO A 101 3.36 12.44 14.98
N SER A 102 2.67 12.07 13.90
CA SER A 102 1.83 13.00 13.11
C SER A 102 0.33 12.67 13.12
N GLY A 103 -0.07 11.66 13.88
CA GLY A 103 -1.35 10.98 13.72
C GLY A 103 -1.42 10.23 12.39
N PHE A 104 -2.57 9.62 12.17
CA PHE A 104 -3.02 9.24 10.84
C PHE A 104 -4.53 9.37 10.78
N ASP A 105 -5.04 9.56 9.58
CA ASP A 105 -6.47 9.69 9.36
C ASP A 105 -7.11 8.31 9.24
N VAL A 106 -8.32 8.22 9.75
CA VAL A 106 -9.14 7.01 9.68
C VAL A 106 -10.27 7.33 8.73
N LEU A 107 -10.33 6.61 7.62
CA LEU A 107 -11.42 6.67 6.66
C LEU A 107 -12.27 5.40 6.81
N THR A 108 -13.48 5.56 7.32
CA THR A 108 -14.48 4.47 7.36
C THR A 108 -15.44 4.61 6.18
N VAL A 109 -15.83 3.48 5.61
CA VAL A 109 -16.77 3.40 4.50
C VAL A 109 -17.87 2.43 4.85
N ARG A 110 -19.04 2.99 5.18
CA ARG A 110 -20.24 2.26 5.57
C ARG A 110 -21.22 2.19 4.40
N MET A 111 -21.69 0.99 4.10
CA MET A 111 -22.67 0.71 3.05
C MET A 111 -23.87 0.03 3.71
N GLU A 112 -25.06 0.60 3.53
CA GLU A 112 -26.29 0.13 4.16
C GLU A 112 -27.41 -0.04 3.13
N GLU A 113 -28.00 -1.22 3.08
CA GLU A 113 -29.13 -1.56 2.21
C GLU A 113 -30.44 -0.97 2.79
N ARG A 114 -31.27 -0.32 1.95
CA ARG A 114 -32.40 0.50 2.42
C ARG A 114 -33.79 0.06 1.96
N ILE A 115 -33.90 -0.86 1.00
CA ILE A 115 -35.19 -1.25 0.40
C ILE A 115 -35.61 -2.68 0.72
N GLY A 116 -34.86 -3.39 1.58
CA GLY A 116 -35.20 -4.73 2.04
C GLY A 116 -34.91 -5.81 1.00
N LYS A 117 -33.93 -5.59 0.11
CA LYS A 117 -33.50 -6.57 -0.89
C LYS A 117 -31.99 -6.79 -0.84
N PRO A 118 -31.51 -8.02 -0.97
CA PRO A 118 -30.06 -8.26 -1.06
C PRO A 118 -29.42 -7.43 -2.18
N ALA A 119 -28.20 -6.96 -1.93
CA ALA A 119 -27.41 -6.13 -2.85
C ALA A 119 -26.06 -6.79 -3.12
N SER A 120 -25.64 -6.83 -4.39
CA SER A 120 -24.26 -7.17 -4.77
C SER A 120 -23.72 -6.08 -5.69
N PHE A 121 -22.52 -5.59 -5.39
CA PHE A 121 -21.87 -4.49 -6.08
C PHE A 121 -20.36 -4.48 -5.80
N THR A 122 -19.63 -3.69 -6.58
CA THR A 122 -18.20 -3.45 -6.38
C THR A 122 -17.99 -2.08 -5.73
N LEU A 123 -17.27 -2.05 -4.62
CA LEU A 123 -16.72 -0.81 -4.06
C LEU A 123 -15.35 -0.57 -4.70
N ARG A 124 -15.15 0.62 -5.26
CA ARG A 124 -13.86 1.08 -5.80
C ARG A 124 -13.29 2.18 -4.93
N VAL A 125 -12.01 2.06 -4.59
CA VAL A 125 -11.23 3.12 -3.95
C VAL A 125 -10.40 3.81 -5.02
N ASP A 126 -10.69 5.08 -5.25
CA ASP A 126 -9.96 5.92 -6.21
C ASP A 126 -8.65 6.37 -5.55
N LEU A 127 -7.52 6.01 -6.16
CA LEU A 127 -6.19 6.29 -5.65
C LEU A 127 -5.48 7.36 -6.51
N PRO A 128 -4.49 8.08 -5.95
CA PRO A 128 -3.70 9.02 -6.72
C PRO A 128 -2.89 8.33 -7.82
N GLU A 129 -2.49 9.10 -8.83
CA GLU A 129 -1.62 8.62 -9.90
C GLU A 129 -0.28 8.12 -9.32
N GLY A 130 0.24 7.03 -9.89
CA GLY A 130 1.48 6.41 -9.40
C GLY A 130 1.34 5.58 -8.12
N ALA A 131 0.13 5.47 -7.56
CA ALA A 131 -0.12 4.60 -6.41
C ALA A 131 0.21 3.14 -6.73
N GLN A 132 1.05 2.54 -5.90
CA GLN A 132 1.34 1.12 -5.90
C GLN A 132 0.56 0.47 -4.76
N ILE A 133 -0.29 -0.49 -5.10
CA ILE A 133 -1.09 -1.20 -4.11
C ILE A 133 -0.35 -2.51 -3.84
N SER A 134 -0.17 -2.89 -2.58
CA SER A 134 0.32 -4.22 -2.19
C SER A 134 -0.84 -5.08 -1.69
N GLN A 135 -0.57 -6.12 -0.89
CA GLN A 135 -1.64 -6.87 -0.22
C GLN A 135 -2.27 -6.10 0.94
N ARG A 136 -1.49 -5.25 1.63
CA ARG A 136 -1.91 -4.61 2.88
C ARG A 136 -1.69 -3.10 2.91
N ALA A 137 -1.10 -2.53 1.87
CA ALA A 137 -0.76 -1.13 1.83
C ALA A 137 -0.99 -0.52 0.44
N VAL A 138 -1.02 0.81 0.41
CA VAL A 138 -0.83 1.62 -0.79
C VAL A 138 0.35 2.54 -0.54
N THR A 139 1.29 2.57 -1.47
CA THR A 139 2.45 3.45 -1.45
C THR A 139 2.37 4.44 -2.61
N VAL A 140 2.87 5.66 -2.36
CA VAL A 140 3.01 6.73 -3.35
C VAL A 140 4.38 7.37 -3.12
N GLY A 141 5.18 7.51 -4.18
CA GLY A 141 6.53 8.07 -4.06
C GLY A 141 7.45 7.31 -3.10
N GLY A 142 7.22 6.01 -2.89
CA GLY A 142 7.96 5.16 -1.96
C GLY A 142 7.50 5.20 -0.50
N GLY A 143 6.57 6.10 -0.13
CA GLY A 143 6.00 6.18 1.21
C GLY A 143 4.64 5.47 1.32
N THR A 144 4.37 4.80 2.44
CA THR A 144 3.04 4.20 2.71
C THR A 144 2.03 5.28 3.07
N VAL A 145 1.03 5.45 2.20
CA VAL A 145 -0.03 6.46 2.34
C VAL A 145 -1.36 5.89 2.78
N MET A 146 -1.59 4.59 2.60
CA MET A 146 -2.80 3.92 3.09
C MET A 146 -2.50 2.50 3.55
N LEU A 147 -3.12 2.07 4.65
CA LEU A 147 -3.13 0.69 5.12
C LEU A 147 -4.52 0.08 4.93
N LEU A 148 -4.53 -1.13 4.38
CA LEU A 148 -5.73 -1.91 4.10
C LEU A 148 -6.02 -2.83 5.30
N THR A 149 -7.20 -2.69 5.89
CA THR A 149 -7.61 -3.55 7.02
C THR A 149 -8.17 -4.90 6.56
N GLU A 150 -8.69 -4.96 5.33
CA GLU A 150 -9.17 -6.17 4.67
C GLU A 150 -8.46 -6.35 3.32
N THR A 151 -8.28 -7.62 2.92
CA THR A 151 -7.70 -7.97 1.63
C THR A 151 -8.66 -7.57 0.49
N PRO A 152 -8.25 -6.67 -0.41
CA PRO A 152 -9.06 -6.27 -1.55
C PRO A 152 -9.18 -7.37 -2.61
N THR A 153 -10.19 -7.24 -3.47
CA THR A 153 -10.21 -7.90 -4.78
C THR A 153 -9.31 -7.11 -5.72
N LEU A 154 -8.22 -7.72 -6.15
CA LEU A 154 -7.21 -7.07 -6.97
C LEU A 154 -7.31 -7.60 -8.39
N ASN A 155 -8.01 -6.87 -9.25
CA ASN A 155 -7.90 -7.10 -10.69
C ASN A 155 -6.71 -6.30 -11.23
N ARG A 156 -5.56 -6.96 -11.34
CA ARG A 156 -4.31 -6.34 -11.78
C ARG A 156 -3.68 -7.14 -12.89
N GLN A 157 -3.09 -6.42 -13.83
CA GLN A 157 -2.13 -7.04 -14.74
C GLN A 157 -0.93 -7.52 -13.91
N THR A 158 -0.64 -8.81 -13.99
CA THR A 158 0.56 -9.38 -13.38
C THR A 158 1.69 -9.30 -14.39
N ARG A 159 2.83 -8.73 -13.99
CA ARG A 159 4.03 -8.66 -14.82
C ARG A 159 4.69 -10.03 -14.86
N PRO A 160 5.53 -10.34 -15.88
CA PRO A 160 6.24 -11.62 -15.93
C PRO A 160 7.21 -11.85 -14.77
N TRP A 161 7.51 -10.84 -13.96
CA TRP A 161 8.29 -10.97 -12.73
C TRP A 161 8.13 -9.74 -11.85
N GLY A 162 8.46 -9.87 -10.57
CA GLY A 162 8.62 -8.74 -9.65
C GLY A 162 8.46 -9.14 -8.19
N TYR A 163 8.61 -8.17 -7.29
CA TYR A 163 8.34 -8.38 -5.87
C TYR A 163 6.83 -8.45 -5.60
N ALA A 164 6.44 -9.33 -4.68
CA ALA A 164 5.05 -9.58 -4.28
C ALA A 164 4.82 -9.28 -2.79
N ASP A 165 5.73 -8.53 -2.17
CA ASP A 165 5.80 -8.23 -0.74
C ASP A 165 5.61 -6.73 -0.40
N ASP A 166 5.72 -6.43 0.90
CA ASP A 166 5.77 -5.09 1.49
C ASP A 166 7.18 -4.68 1.95
N ALA A 167 8.23 -5.40 1.52
CA ALA A 167 9.61 -5.05 1.84
C ALA A 167 9.98 -3.71 1.19
N VAL A 168 10.96 -3.01 1.76
CA VAL A 168 11.31 -1.65 1.36
C VAL A 168 12.58 -1.67 0.51
N SER A 169 12.58 -0.94 -0.61
CA SER A 169 13.76 -0.66 -1.40
C SER A 169 14.71 0.28 -0.62
N MET A 170 15.98 -0.10 -0.49
CA MET A 170 17.02 0.75 0.11
C MET A 170 18.24 0.82 -0.80
N PRO A 171 18.22 1.69 -1.83
CA PRO A 171 19.36 1.88 -2.73
C PRO A 171 20.58 2.39 -1.96
N GLY A 172 21.77 1.89 -2.31
CA GLY A 172 23.03 2.36 -1.73
C GLY A 172 23.26 1.98 -0.26
N TRP A 173 22.42 1.12 0.33
CA TRP A 173 22.50 0.74 1.74
C TRP A 173 23.75 -0.08 2.08
N ALA A 174 24.13 -1.01 1.20
CA ALA A 174 25.29 -1.86 1.42
C ALA A 174 26.57 -1.21 0.87
N THR A 175 27.69 -1.57 1.48
CA THR A 175 29.03 -1.09 1.09
C THR A 175 29.92 -2.30 0.79
N PRO A 176 29.66 -3.03 -0.31
CA PRO A 176 30.40 -4.25 -0.61
C PRO A 176 31.88 -3.96 -0.88
N GLU A 177 32.74 -4.87 -0.42
CA GLU A 177 34.18 -4.83 -0.59
C GLU A 177 34.66 -5.87 -1.59
N GLY A 178 35.63 -5.48 -2.44
CA GLY A 178 36.20 -6.34 -3.47
C GLY A 178 35.45 -6.25 -4.81
N ASP A 179 35.92 -7.02 -5.79
CA ASP A 179 35.32 -7.08 -7.11
C ASP A 179 33.97 -7.83 -7.03
N CYS A 180 32.87 -7.08 -7.17
CA CYS A 180 31.52 -7.58 -7.02
C CYS A 180 30.55 -6.94 -8.01
N ASP A 181 29.40 -7.61 -8.22
CA ASP A 181 28.29 -7.02 -8.96
C ASP A 181 27.80 -5.73 -8.27
N PRO A 182 27.61 -4.61 -9.00
CA PRO A 182 27.11 -3.36 -8.41
C PRO A 182 25.78 -3.47 -7.66
N ALA A 183 24.91 -4.44 -8.00
CA ALA A 183 23.64 -4.64 -7.29
C ALA A 183 23.82 -5.05 -5.82
N TYR A 184 24.99 -5.57 -5.42
CA TYR A 184 25.29 -5.79 -4.00
C TYR A 184 25.24 -4.52 -3.15
N ARG A 185 25.23 -3.33 -3.76
CA ARG A 185 25.08 -2.06 -3.06
C ARG A 185 23.63 -1.76 -2.62
N ASN A 186 22.65 -2.34 -3.30
CA ASN A 186 21.23 -2.12 -3.02
C ASN A 186 20.66 -3.31 -2.24
N ILE A 187 19.54 -3.09 -1.56
CA ILE A 187 18.75 -4.17 -0.96
C ILE A 187 17.26 -3.91 -1.11
N ARG A 188 16.47 -4.98 -1.09
CA ARG A 188 15.19 -4.96 -0.39
C ARG A 188 15.39 -5.37 1.06
N ALA A 189 14.72 -4.65 1.97
CA ALA A 189 14.75 -4.90 3.40
C ALA A 189 13.35 -5.21 3.92
N GLY A 190 13.20 -6.37 4.56
CA GLY A 190 12.00 -6.79 5.25
C GLY A 190 11.79 -6.09 6.60
N LEU A 191 11.78 -4.75 6.59
CA LEU A 191 11.62 -3.94 7.81
C LEU A 191 10.35 -4.36 8.53
N GLY A 192 10.48 -5.01 9.67
CA GLY A 192 9.28 -5.57 10.27
C GLY A 192 9.37 -6.99 10.76
N GLY A 193 10.30 -7.78 10.24
CA GLY A 193 10.01 -9.21 10.04
C GLY A 193 9.16 -9.46 8.80
N VAL A 194 9.01 -8.47 7.90
CA VAL A 194 8.28 -8.66 6.65
C VAL A 194 9.11 -9.57 5.73
N PRO A 195 8.57 -10.69 5.24
CA PRO A 195 9.25 -11.51 4.25
C PRO A 195 9.54 -10.73 2.96
N ILE A 196 10.69 -10.99 2.35
CA ILE A 196 10.95 -10.57 0.96
C ILE A 196 10.46 -11.71 0.07
N ALA A 197 9.65 -11.40 -0.95
CA ALA A 197 9.05 -12.36 -1.86
C ALA A 197 9.09 -11.84 -3.30
N TYR A 198 9.57 -12.67 -4.22
CA TYR A 198 9.55 -12.44 -5.66
C TYR A 198 8.86 -13.60 -6.36
N ARG A 199 8.25 -13.32 -7.51
CA ARG A 199 7.75 -14.35 -8.43
C ARG A 199 8.30 -14.13 -9.83
N PHE A 200 8.56 -15.21 -10.53
CA PHE A 200 9.01 -15.21 -11.92
C PHE A 200 8.11 -16.11 -12.75
N ALA A 201 7.54 -15.59 -13.84
CA ALA A 201 6.77 -16.38 -14.78
C ALA A 201 7.72 -17.34 -15.49
N VAL A 202 7.33 -18.62 -15.51
CA VAL A 202 8.06 -19.71 -16.16
C VAL A 202 7.06 -20.60 -16.89
N GLU A 203 7.56 -21.47 -17.78
CA GLU A 203 6.71 -22.53 -18.30
C GLU A 203 6.28 -23.45 -17.15
N PRO A 204 5.03 -23.93 -17.12
CA PRO A 204 4.56 -24.84 -16.07
C PRO A 204 5.49 -26.04 -15.87
N ASN A 205 5.86 -26.33 -14.62
CA ASN A 205 6.80 -27.38 -14.22
C ASN A 205 8.26 -27.15 -14.65
N ALA A 206 8.62 -25.97 -15.16
CA ALA A 206 9.98 -25.67 -15.57
C ALA A 206 10.95 -25.72 -14.39
N ALA A 207 12.18 -26.13 -14.68
CA ALA A 207 13.31 -26.04 -13.76
C ALA A 207 14.16 -24.81 -14.10
N ALA A 208 14.78 -24.22 -13.09
CA ALA A 208 15.73 -23.13 -13.24
C ALA A 208 16.79 -23.22 -12.14
N ASP A 209 17.99 -22.73 -12.42
CA ASP A 209 18.94 -22.49 -11.35
C ASP A 209 18.79 -21.04 -10.87
N VAL A 210 18.52 -20.86 -9.59
CA VAL A 210 18.32 -19.54 -8.98
C VAL A 210 19.48 -19.24 -8.03
N VAL A 211 20.13 -18.11 -8.25
CA VAL A 211 21.18 -17.60 -7.37
C VAL A 211 20.67 -16.39 -6.61
N LEU A 212 20.79 -16.42 -5.28
CA LEU A 212 20.47 -15.31 -4.39
C LEU A 212 21.75 -14.69 -3.83
N GLY A 213 21.97 -13.40 -4.07
CA GLY A 213 23.12 -12.67 -3.56
C GLY A 213 22.79 -11.86 -2.30
N LEU A 214 23.71 -11.93 -1.34
CA LEU A 214 23.63 -11.29 -0.02
C LEU A 214 24.92 -10.54 0.32
N CYS A 215 24.81 -9.35 0.91
CA CYS A 215 25.93 -8.60 1.48
C CYS A 215 25.49 -7.83 2.73
N GLU A 216 25.86 -8.33 3.91
CA GLU A 216 25.58 -7.68 5.19
C GLU A 216 26.59 -6.56 5.46
N SER A 217 26.10 -5.33 5.60
CA SER A 217 26.95 -4.14 5.84
C SER A 217 26.68 -3.42 7.16
N PHE A 218 25.57 -3.74 7.83
CA PHE A 218 25.17 -3.07 9.07
C PHE A 218 25.78 -3.77 10.28
N TRP A 219 25.56 -5.06 10.42
CA TRP A 219 26.11 -5.83 11.54
C TRP A 219 27.55 -6.25 11.31
N SER A 220 28.31 -6.41 12.39
CA SER A 220 29.71 -6.85 12.36
C SER A 220 29.95 -8.20 13.06
N GLN A 221 28.94 -8.75 13.71
CA GLN A 221 29.02 -9.99 14.47
C GLN A 221 28.09 -11.05 13.88
N PRO A 222 28.53 -12.33 13.80
CA PRO A 222 27.64 -13.44 13.54
C PRO A 222 26.46 -13.52 14.51
N GLY A 223 25.37 -14.14 14.07
CA GLY A 223 24.16 -14.42 14.84
C GLY A 223 23.17 -13.26 14.90
N GLN A 224 23.52 -12.07 14.41
CA GLN A 224 22.64 -10.89 14.52
C GLN A 224 21.46 -10.94 13.56
N ARG A 225 21.70 -11.31 12.30
CA ARG A 225 20.70 -11.35 11.22
C ARG A 225 20.91 -12.59 10.38
N ALA A 226 20.67 -13.76 10.96
CA ALA A 226 20.54 -14.98 10.18
C ALA A 226 19.18 -14.97 9.46
N ILE A 227 19.18 -15.48 8.23
CA ILE A 227 18.01 -15.50 7.35
C ILE A 227 17.79 -16.89 6.78
N ILE A 228 16.57 -17.15 6.35
CA ILE A 228 16.18 -18.38 5.67
C ILE A 228 15.77 -18.01 4.25
N CYS A 229 16.52 -18.54 3.29
CA CYS A 229 16.25 -18.39 1.87
C CYS A 229 15.50 -19.62 1.35
N GLN A 230 14.46 -19.38 0.57
CA GLN A 230 13.63 -20.40 -0.03
C GLN A 230 13.41 -20.08 -1.51
N VAL A 231 13.54 -21.10 -2.35
CA VAL A 231 13.14 -21.06 -3.75
C VAL A 231 12.30 -22.30 -4.02
N GLU A 232 11.20 -22.13 -4.76
CA GLU A 232 10.28 -23.22 -5.06
C GLU A 232 10.98 -24.44 -5.67
N GLY A 233 10.56 -25.62 -5.24
CA GLY A 233 11.14 -26.89 -5.69
C GLY A 233 12.54 -27.21 -5.14
N ALA A 234 13.16 -26.31 -4.38
CA ALA A 234 14.49 -26.50 -3.78
C ALA A 234 14.45 -26.60 -2.24
N ALA A 235 15.49 -27.19 -1.66
CA ALA A 235 15.67 -27.20 -0.20
C ALA A 235 15.93 -25.77 0.32
N LYS A 236 15.30 -25.42 1.46
CA LYS A 236 15.56 -24.16 2.16
C LYS A 236 17.02 -24.10 2.60
N GLN A 237 17.61 -22.92 2.55
CA GLN A 237 18.96 -22.68 3.06
C GLN A 237 18.91 -21.58 4.12
N ALA A 238 19.33 -21.93 5.34
CA ALA A 238 19.60 -20.95 6.38
C ALA A 238 21.03 -20.42 6.22
N VAL A 239 21.22 -19.11 6.36
CA VAL A 239 22.52 -18.48 6.28
C VAL A 239 22.62 -17.30 7.25
N ASP A 240 23.76 -17.21 7.91
CA ASP A 240 24.23 -15.97 8.52
C ASP A 240 25.31 -15.39 7.59
N PRO A 241 25.02 -14.26 6.90
CA PRO A 241 25.97 -13.68 5.97
C PRO A 241 27.31 -13.30 6.62
N ILE A 242 27.30 -12.87 7.89
CA ILE A 242 28.54 -12.50 8.60
C ILE A 242 29.35 -13.74 8.95
N ALA A 243 28.73 -14.80 9.49
CA ALA A 243 29.46 -16.04 9.76
C ALA A 243 30.01 -16.68 8.48
N ARG A 244 29.28 -16.58 7.36
CA ARG A 244 29.65 -17.26 6.13
C ARG A 244 30.69 -16.50 5.30
N TRP A 245 30.54 -15.20 5.16
CA TRP A 245 31.36 -14.39 4.26
C TRP A 245 32.08 -13.23 4.96
N GLY A 246 31.51 -12.74 6.07
CA GLY A 246 32.01 -11.59 6.79
C GLY A 246 31.27 -10.30 6.44
N ARG A 247 31.53 -9.26 7.21
CA ARG A 247 30.94 -7.93 6.98
C ARG A 247 31.44 -7.35 5.67
N HIS A 248 30.54 -6.72 4.92
CA HIS A 248 30.81 -6.11 3.61
C HIS A 248 31.27 -7.10 2.54
N LYS A 249 31.18 -8.41 2.77
CA LYS A 249 31.59 -9.41 1.80
C LYS A 249 30.39 -9.96 1.05
N PRO A 250 30.32 -9.73 -0.27
CA PRO A 250 29.31 -10.33 -1.13
C PRO A 250 29.39 -11.85 -1.11
N GLY A 251 28.23 -12.48 -1.04
CA GLY A 251 28.08 -13.92 -1.10
C GLY A 251 26.88 -14.32 -1.95
N ALA A 252 26.85 -15.59 -2.36
CA ALA A 252 25.78 -16.14 -3.18
C ALA A 252 25.36 -17.54 -2.71
N LEU A 253 24.07 -17.84 -2.85
CA LEU A 253 23.47 -19.16 -2.63
C LEU A 253 22.86 -19.66 -3.93
N LEU A 254 23.16 -20.91 -4.32
CA LEU A 254 22.56 -21.58 -5.48
C LEU A 254 21.42 -22.49 -5.05
N PHE A 255 20.31 -22.41 -5.78
CA PHE A 255 19.15 -23.28 -5.65
C PHE A 255 18.84 -23.92 -7.00
N HIS A 256 18.74 -25.25 -7.03
CA HIS A 256 18.20 -25.99 -8.17
C HIS A 256 16.68 -26.05 -8.01
N ALA A 257 16.01 -25.10 -8.64
CA ALA A 257 14.61 -24.79 -8.43
C ALA A 257 13.72 -25.42 -9.50
N ARG A 258 12.43 -25.53 -9.17
CA ARG A 258 11.39 -25.97 -10.09
C ARG A 258 10.06 -25.37 -9.67
N ASP A 259 9.26 -24.96 -10.64
CA ASP A 259 7.82 -24.76 -10.45
C ASP A 259 7.22 -26.12 -10.06
N ALA A 260 7.08 -26.34 -8.75
CA ALA A 260 6.75 -27.65 -8.19
C ALA A 260 5.25 -27.89 -8.17
N ASN A 261 4.45 -26.81 -8.21
CA ASN A 261 3.00 -26.88 -8.21
C ASN A 261 2.39 -26.79 -9.63
N GLY A 262 3.19 -26.43 -10.64
CA GLY A 262 2.80 -26.36 -12.04
C GLY A 262 1.95 -25.14 -12.39
N ASP A 263 1.97 -24.07 -11.59
CA ASP A 263 1.16 -22.87 -11.79
C ASP A 263 1.77 -21.86 -12.78
N GLY A 264 2.95 -22.17 -13.33
CA GLY A 264 3.68 -21.30 -14.24
C GLY A 264 4.42 -20.16 -13.53
N TRP A 265 4.63 -20.27 -12.22
CA TRP A 265 5.45 -19.35 -11.45
C TRP A 265 6.56 -20.07 -10.72
N LEU A 266 7.64 -19.33 -10.49
CA LEU A 266 8.69 -19.72 -9.57
C LEU A 266 8.73 -18.73 -8.41
N ASP A 267 8.39 -19.22 -7.22
CA ASP A 267 8.40 -18.40 -6.00
C ASP A 267 9.78 -18.36 -5.33
N VAL A 268 10.23 -17.14 -4.99
CA VAL A 268 11.48 -16.88 -4.24
C VAL A 268 11.14 -16.11 -2.97
N GLY A 269 11.67 -16.54 -1.83
CA GLY A 269 11.41 -15.95 -0.53
C GLY A 269 12.63 -15.84 0.37
N VAL A 270 12.71 -14.77 1.15
CA VAL A 270 13.69 -14.58 2.23
C VAL A 270 12.98 -14.14 3.49
N THR A 271 13.13 -14.89 4.56
CA THR A 271 12.61 -14.55 5.90
C THR A 271 13.75 -14.42 6.89
N SER A 272 13.52 -13.74 8.01
CA SER A 272 14.43 -13.83 9.15
C SER A 272 14.41 -15.24 9.74
N ASP A 273 15.54 -15.66 10.30
CA ASP A 273 15.57 -16.79 11.23
C ASP A 273 14.85 -16.34 12.53
N PRO A 274 13.84 -17.07 13.04
CA PRO A 274 13.10 -16.70 14.25
C PRO A 274 13.97 -16.55 15.51
N THR A 275 15.17 -17.12 15.51
CA THR A 275 16.13 -17.04 16.63
C THR A 275 17.07 -15.83 16.54
N SER A 276 17.10 -15.12 15.41
CA SER A 276 17.94 -13.93 15.24
C SER A 276 17.45 -12.75 16.08
N PRO A 277 18.33 -11.98 16.73
CA PRO A 277 17.96 -10.72 17.38
C PRO A 277 17.36 -9.69 16.41
N ASP A 278 17.95 -9.56 15.22
CA ASP A 278 17.42 -8.73 14.16
C ASP A 278 16.54 -9.55 13.21
N GLN A 279 15.26 -9.16 13.16
CA GLN A 279 14.24 -9.81 12.36
C GLN A 279 14.05 -9.17 10.97
N ASN A 280 14.91 -8.25 10.53
CA ASN A 280 14.76 -7.62 9.22
C ASN A 280 15.57 -8.39 8.16
N PRO A 281 14.98 -9.30 7.35
CA PRO A 281 15.72 -9.96 6.27
C PRO A 281 16.16 -8.95 5.22
N ILE A 282 17.24 -9.28 4.50
CA ILE A 282 17.77 -8.50 3.38
C ILE A 282 17.99 -9.39 2.17
N LEU A 283 17.87 -8.81 0.97
CA LEU A 283 18.24 -9.44 -0.29
C LEU A 283 18.79 -8.39 -1.24
N ASN A 284 19.96 -8.65 -1.83
CA ASN A 284 20.64 -7.69 -2.70
C ASN A 284 20.36 -7.94 -4.18
N VAL A 285 20.38 -9.20 -4.62
CA VAL A 285 20.36 -9.51 -6.05
C VAL A 285 19.88 -10.94 -6.31
N ILE A 286 19.20 -11.13 -7.45
CA ILE A 286 18.71 -12.44 -7.92
C ILE A 286 19.18 -12.67 -9.35
N TRP A 287 19.68 -13.87 -9.63
CA TRP A 287 19.91 -14.37 -10.99
C TRP A 287 19.12 -15.65 -11.22
N LEU A 288 18.49 -15.77 -12.40
CA LEU A 288 17.93 -17.01 -12.92
C LEU A 288 18.78 -17.45 -14.11
N PHE A 289 19.24 -18.69 -14.10
CA PHE A 289 19.92 -19.34 -15.21
C PHE A 289 19.10 -20.53 -15.71
N PRO A 290 19.29 -20.93 -16.97
CA PRO A 290 18.77 -22.21 -17.44
C PRO A 290 19.28 -23.36 -16.54
N PRO A 291 18.47 -24.41 -16.33
CA PRO A 291 18.81 -25.47 -15.39
C PRO A 291 20.12 -26.18 -15.80
N GLY A 292 21.05 -26.32 -14.86
CA GLY A 292 22.36 -26.93 -15.07
C GLY A 292 23.35 -26.05 -15.85
N GLN A 293 23.02 -24.78 -16.10
CA GLN A 293 23.87 -23.83 -16.83
C GLN A 293 24.37 -22.68 -15.96
N THR A 294 24.32 -22.83 -14.64
CA THR A 294 24.86 -21.81 -13.71
C THR A 294 26.37 -21.67 -13.87
N PRO A 295 26.88 -20.46 -14.16
CA PRO A 295 28.32 -20.18 -14.12
C PRO A 295 28.91 -20.37 -12.71
N PRO A 296 30.24 -20.48 -12.56
CA PRO A 296 30.86 -20.51 -11.23
C PRO A 296 30.39 -19.35 -10.36
N LEU A 297 30.03 -19.62 -9.09
CA LEU A 297 29.45 -18.60 -8.21
C LEU A 297 30.34 -17.38 -8.03
N GLU A 298 31.66 -17.52 -8.08
CA GLU A 298 32.58 -16.39 -8.06
C GLU A 298 32.37 -15.43 -9.24
N GLU A 299 32.14 -15.95 -10.45
CA GLU A 299 31.83 -15.11 -11.63
C GLU A 299 30.46 -14.43 -11.52
N VAL A 300 29.49 -15.09 -10.87
CA VAL A 300 28.17 -14.52 -10.61
C VAL A 300 28.28 -13.40 -9.56
N THR A 301 28.92 -13.68 -8.43
CA THR A 301 29.14 -12.70 -7.35
C THR A 301 29.97 -11.50 -7.82
N SER A 302 30.93 -11.69 -8.74
CA SER A 302 31.70 -10.60 -9.34
C SER A 302 30.96 -9.81 -10.42
N GLY A 303 29.74 -10.22 -10.79
CA GLY A 303 28.96 -9.62 -11.88
C GLY A 303 29.43 -9.98 -13.30
N ARG A 304 30.51 -10.77 -13.46
CA ARG A 304 31.05 -11.16 -14.78
C ARG A 304 30.10 -12.08 -15.54
N ALA A 305 29.24 -12.79 -14.83
CA ALA A 305 28.27 -13.71 -15.39
C ALA A 305 26.84 -13.16 -15.45
N SER A 306 26.57 -11.92 -15.00
CA SER A 306 25.20 -11.39 -14.90
C SER A 306 24.46 -11.36 -16.24
N GLN A 307 25.16 -11.11 -17.35
CA GLN A 307 24.59 -11.11 -18.70
C GLN A 307 24.18 -12.51 -19.21
N LYS A 308 24.65 -13.58 -18.59
CA LYS A 308 24.29 -14.96 -18.95
C LYS A 308 22.96 -15.40 -18.32
N ALA A 309 22.43 -14.63 -17.37
CA ALA A 309 21.19 -14.95 -16.68
C ALA A 309 19.98 -14.69 -17.59
N THR A 310 19.00 -15.59 -17.59
CA THR A 310 17.70 -15.36 -18.25
C THR A 310 16.90 -14.28 -17.54
N ARG A 311 17.13 -14.10 -16.23
CA ARG A 311 16.68 -12.92 -15.49
C ARG A 311 17.74 -12.50 -14.47
N TYR A 312 17.92 -11.19 -14.37
CA TYR A 312 18.76 -10.53 -13.39
C TYR A 312 17.91 -9.47 -12.69
N VAL A 313 18.02 -9.39 -11.36
CA VAL A 313 17.30 -8.41 -10.53
C VAL A 313 18.27 -7.76 -9.55
N ASP A 314 18.48 -6.46 -9.71
CA ASP A 314 19.07 -5.60 -8.70
C ASP A 314 18.00 -5.25 -7.65
N CYS A 315 17.96 -5.96 -6.52
CA CYS A 315 16.88 -5.83 -5.54
C CYS A 315 16.96 -4.47 -4.84
N GLY A 316 15.88 -3.70 -4.92
CA GLY A 316 15.88 -2.30 -4.48
C GLY A 316 16.69 -1.35 -5.37
N GLY A 317 17.14 -1.80 -6.54
CA GLY A 317 17.68 -0.93 -7.59
C GLY A 317 16.57 -0.16 -8.32
N SER A 318 16.95 0.69 -9.29
CA SER A 318 16.00 1.49 -10.06
C SER A 318 15.07 0.66 -10.95
N GLU A 319 15.52 -0.51 -11.37
CA GLU A 319 14.77 -1.44 -12.23
C GLU A 319 14.02 -2.52 -11.43
N ASP A 320 14.13 -2.52 -10.09
CA ASP A 320 13.30 -3.37 -9.25
C ASP A 320 11.82 -2.95 -9.41
N GLN A 321 10.92 -3.92 -9.49
CA GLN A 321 9.53 -3.65 -9.83
C GLN A 321 8.56 -4.55 -9.09
N SER A 322 7.37 -4.00 -8.79
CA SER A 322 6.29 -4.80 -8.27
C SER A 322 5.85 -5.81 -9.33
N LEU A 323 5.57 -7.03 -8.89
CA LEU A 323 4.93 -8.05 -9.70
C LEU A 323 3.59 -7.55 -10.24
N TYR A 324 2.90 -6.73 -9.46
CA TYR A 324 1.60 -6.21 -9.82
C TYR A 324 1.76 -4.88 -10.55
N GLY A 325 1.19 -4.80 -11.76
CA GLY A 325 1.00 -3.54 -12.44
C GLY A 325 0.02 -2.63 -11.71
N TYR A 326 -0.26 -1.48 -12.31
CA TYR A 326 -1.29 -0.57 -11.81
C TYR A 326 -2.63 -1.31 -11.74
N GLY A 327 -3.31 -1.16 -10.60
CA GLY A 327 -4.52 -1.87 -10.28
C GLY A 327 -5.58 -0.91 -9.77
N LYS A 328 -6.85 -1.26 -9.98
CA LYS A 328 -7.93 -0.64 -9.22
C LYS A 328 -8.00 -1.33 -7.86
N LEU A 329 -8.13 -0.54 -6.80
CA LEU A 329 -8.39 -1.08 -5.46
C LEU A 329 -9.89 -1.32 -5.34
N GLU A 330 -10.31 -2.58 -5.43
CA GLU A 330 -11.72 -2.96 -5.48
C GLU A 330 -12.10 -3.95 -4.36
N TYR A 331 -13.36 -3.93 -3.94
CA TYR A 331 -13.93 -4.88 -3.00
C TYR A 331 -15.27 -5.36 -3.53
N ASN A 332 -15.44 -6.68 -3.68
CA ASN A 332 -16.75 -7.25 -3.92
C ASN A 332 -17.56 -7.23 -2.62
N VAL A 333 -18.73 -6.60 -2.66
CA VAL A 333 -19.59 -6.41 -1.50
C VAL A 333 -20.92 -7.08 -1.73
N GLU A 334 -21.29 -7.94 -0.79
CA GLU A 334 -22.63 -8.52 -0.68
C GLU A 334 -23.27 -8.03 0.61
N LEU A 335 -24.49 -7.49 0.50
CA LEU A 335 -25.31 -7.09 1.63
C LEU A 335 -26.60 -7.93 1.62
N PRO A 336 -27.01 -8.51 2.77
CA PRO A 336 -28.35 -9.05 2.90
C PRO A 336 -29.41 -7.93 2.86
N ALA A 337 -30.69 -8.29 2.79
CA ALA A 337 -31.79 -7.34 2.95
C ALA A 337 -31.70 -6.62 4.30
N GLY A 338 -31.73 -5.29 4.30
CA GLY A 338 -31.49 -4.44 5.48
C GLY A 338 -30.06 -4.53 6.03
N GLY A 339 -29.15 -5.15 5.28
CA GLY A 339 -27.78 -5.42 5.68
C GLY A 339 -26.89 -4.18 5.70
N LEU A 340 -25.80 -4.30 6.45
CA LEU A 340 -24.76 -3.29 6.54
C LEU A 340 -23.38 -3.93 6.47
N ARG A 341 -22.45 -3.25 5.81
CA ARG A 341 -21.02 -3.54 5.86
C ARG A 341 -20.24 -2.24 6.06
N GLU A 342 -19.15 -2.32 6.81
CA GLU A 342 -18.23 -1.21 7.01
C GLU A 342 -16.80 -1.68 6.73
N LEU A 343 -16.03 -0.87 5.99
CA LEU A 343 -14.60 -1.04 5.76
C LEU A 343 -13.85 0.13 6.41
N SER A 344 -12.65 -0.13 6.91
CA SER A 344 -11.78 0.90 7.49
C SER A 344 -10.46 0.98 6.75
N PHE A 345 -9.96 2.19 6.54
CA PHE A 345 -8.64 2.47 5.98
C PHE A 345 -7.91 3.42 6.92
N PHE A 346 -6.63 3.17 7.13
CA PHE A 346 -5.75 4.15 7.79
C PHE A 346 -4.99 4.88 6.71
N VAL A 347 -4.95 6.20 6.77
CA VAL A 347 -4.48 7.07 5.71
C VAL A 347 -3.45 8.04 6.29
N ALA A 348 -2.32 8.22 5.63
CA ALA A 348 -1.28 9.14 6.08
C ALA A 348 -1.84 10.57 6.11
N SER A 349 -1.69 11.23 7.26
CA SER A 349 -1.99 12.65 7.46
C SER A 349 -0.93 13.53 6.76
N PRO A 350 -1.14 14.87 6.63
CA PRO A 350 -0.17 15.75 5.99
C PRO A 350 1.21 15.64 6.62
N GLY A 351 2.25 15.45 5.79
CA GLY A 351 3.63 15.25 6.23
C GLY A 351 3.88 13.96 7.04
N GLY A 352 2.88 13.08 7.16
CA GLY A 352 2.95 11.82 7.87
C GLY A 352 3.27 10.64 6.95
N SER A 353 3.60 9.50 7.56
CA SER A 353 3.64 8.20 6.88
C SER A 353 3.05 7.13 7.81
N LEU A 354 2.51 6.07 7.23
CA LEU A 354 1.99 4.95 8.00
C LEU A 354 3.11 3.94 8.29
N PRO A 355 3.09 3.28 9.46
CA PRO A 355 4.05 2.21 9.76
C PRO A 355 3.82 1.00 8.86
N ALA A 356 4.81 0.10 8.84
CA ALA A 356 4.73 -1.15 8.08
C ALA A 356 3.49 -1.99 8.47
N PRO A 357 2.82 -2.63 7.49
CA PRO A 357 1.66 -3.49 7.75
C PRO A 357 1.96 -4.61 8.75
N GLY A 358 0.95 -5.00 9.54
CA GLY A 358 1.01 -6.18 10.42
C GLY A 358 1.63 -5.96 11.80
N ARG A 359 2.05 -4.73 12.14
CA ARG A 359 2.68 -4.41 13.44
C ARG A 359 1.80 -3.68 14.45
N HIS A 360 0.52 -3.45 14.18
CA HIS A 360 -0.32 -2.64 15.07
C HIS A 360 -1.65 -3.29 15.44
N ALA A 361 -2.06 -3.10 16.70
CA ALA A 361 -3.36 -3.52 17.24
C ALA A 361 -4.48 -2.47 17.04
N TRP A 362 -4.27 -1.52 16.12
CA TRP A 362 -5.19 -0.42 15.87
C TRP A 362 -6.45 -0.88 15.15
N THR A 363 -7.60 -0.43 15.66
CA THR A 363 -8.91 -0.47 15.00
C THR A 363 -9.45 0.95 14.94
N ALA A 364 -10.38 1.21 14.02
CA ALA A 364 -11.04 2.51 13.94
C ALA A 364 -11.67 2.91 15.29
N GLU A 365 -12.28 1.96 16.03
CA GLU A 365 -12.90 2.25 17.32
C GLU A 365 -11.88 2.64 18.39
N LYS A 366 -10.74 1.92 18.47
CA LYS A 366 -9.67 2.24 19.42
C LYS A 366 -9.08 3.62 19.15
N LEU A 367 -8.89 3.97 17.88
CA LEU A 367 -8.37 5.27 17.49
C LEU A 367 -9.37 6.40 17.75
N LEU A 368 -10.67 6.13 17.53
CA LEU A 368 -11.72 7.08 17.89
C LEU A 368 -11.78 7.33 19.41
N ALA A 369 -11.68 6.27 20.21
CA ALA A 369 -11.62 6.38 21.66
C ALA A 369 -10.41 7.22 22.11
N ALA A 370 -9.23 6.92 21.59
CA ALA A 370 -8.01 7.66 21.88
C ALA A 370 -8.11 9.14 21.43
N ALA A 371 -8.69 9.42 20.26
CA ALA A 371 -8.95 10.80 19.82
C ALA A 371 -9.87 11.53 20.79
N GLY A 372 -10.89 10.83 21.32
CA GLY A 372 -11.79 11.34 22.34
C GLY A 372 -11.06 11.72 23.64
N ASP A 373 -10.01 10.99 24.02
CA ASP A 373 -9.19 11.27 25.20
C ASP A 373 -8.32 12.52 25.02
N VAL A 374 -7.70 12.67 23.85
CA VAL A 374 -6.91 13.87 23.51
C VAL A 374 -7.78 15.12 23.58
N TRP A 375 -8.96 15.09 22.95
CA TRP A 375 -9.89 16.22 22.98
C TRP A 375 -10.54 16.47 24.34
N ARG A 376 -10.52 15.49 25.26
CA ARG A 376 -10.89 15.71 26.67
C ARG A 376 -9.80 16.48 27.42
N ALA A 377 -8.54 16.17 27.18
CA ALA A 377 -7.40 16.78 27.88
C ALA A 377 -7.06 18.20 27.41
N SER A 378 -7.51 18.61 26.22
CA SER A 378 -7.27 19.95 25.66
C SER A 378 -8.33 21.01 26.04
N ARG A 379 -9.31 20.66 26.89
CA ARG A 379 -10.26 21.59 27.52
C ARG A 379 -9.89 21.76 28.98
#